data_AF-A0A7S1UMW5-F1
#
_entry.id   AF-A0A7S1UMW5-F1
#
_cell.length_a   1.000
_cell.length_b   1.000
_cell.length_c   1.000
_cell.angle_alpha   90.00
_cell.angle_beta   90.00
_cell.angle_gamma   90.00
#
_symmetry.space_group_name_H-M   'P 1'
#
loop_
_entity.id
_entity.type
_entity.pdbx_description
1 polymer ?
#
loop_
_entity_poly.entity_id
_entity_poly.type
_entity_poly.pdbx_seq_one_letter_code
_entity_poly.pdbx_strand_id
1 'polypeptide(L)'
;MAKSPFLGDFDGQIVRFWVLTIPLFILYLWFLYLAWKRPEKEIFNINGVDDDETIKAAYRQSGERWIPLLRMIQAFVITEGIWLTLLSYFWIFFPRRRNLMKSYLTDGEQIEGGYIAYEPNTCGNFADNCGIGEMVTGKAYAELEYTLPNDPSWMVKKGIRVQKEGTRTDATLLMLPHKPLSAQPMDDVELDVSRSDKRAPSTKWFALFSLLWALFCFGSAWYVYRQMKYIDENIVEDFENMNHAWKWILWGACVGAPLAAFASIILRWGFFRNWILNRGKVLQRDGDSYRKSSKKNYRNQQSAVGSDYEMM
;
A
#
# COMPACT_ATOMS: atom_id res chain seq x y z
N MET A 1 11.32 -21.03 31.59
CA MET A 1 10.32 -20.06 31.10
C MET A 1 9.65 -20.64 29.87
N ALA A 2 8.38 -21.02 30.00
CA ALA A 2 7.60 -21.61 28.93
C ALA A 2 7.25 -20.53 27.88
N LYS A 3 7.56 -20.79 26.61
CA LYS A 3 7.03 -20.00 25.49
C LYS A 3 5.53 -20.24 25.44
N SER A 4 4.71 -19.23 25.73
CA SER A 4 3.27 -19.29 25.48
C SER A 4 3.04 -19.50 23.97
N PRO A 5 2.43 -20.62 23.54
CA PRO A 5 2.28 -20.96 22.12
C PRO A 5 1.08 -20.28 21.44
N PHE A 6 0.55 -19.19 22.00
CA PHE A 6 -0.78 -18.69 21.62
C PHE A 6 -0.87 -17.91 20.29
N LEU A 7 0.22 -17.77 19.53
CA LEU A 7 0.24 -16.99 18.28
C LEU A 7 1.17 -17.63 17.23
N GLY A 8 0.85 -18.86 16.84
CA GLY A 8 1.40 -19.53 15.66
C GLY A 8 0.98 -18.87 14.35
N ASP A 9 1.67 -17.77 14.03
CA ASP A 9 2.07 -17.18 12.75
C ASP A 9 1.08 -16.91 11.57
N PHE A 10 -0.13 -17.47 11.50
CA PHE A 10 -1.08 -17.14 10.41
C PHE A 10 -2.46 -16.71 10.89
N ASP A 11 -3.10 -17.49 11.77
CA ASP A 11 -4.41 -17.16 12.33
C ASP A 11 -4.36 -15.86 13.14
N GLY A 12 -3.22 -15.62 13.80
CA GLY A 12 -2.97 -14.40 14.55
C GLY A 12 -2.99 -13.12 13.70
N GLN A 13 -2.53 -13.15 12.45
CA GLN A 13 -2.50 -11.95 11.60
C GLN A 13 -3.89 -11.58 11.09
N ILE A 14 -4.69 -12.58 10.70
CA ILE A 14 -6.08 -12.37 10.31
C ILE A 14 -6.85 -11.86 11.53
N VAL A 15 -6.81 -12.56 12.66
CA VAL A 15 -7.52 -12.12 13.88
C VAL A 15 -7.12 -10.71 14.29
N ARG A 16 -5.83 -10.35 14.26
CA ARG A 16 -5.37 -8.98 14.52
C ARG A 16 -5.99 -7.98 13.56
N PHE A 17 -6.02 -8.29 12.26
CA PHE A 17 -6.63 -7.43 11.26
C PHE A 17 -8.12 -7.20 11.52
N TRP A 18 -8.85 -8.26 11.88
CA TRP A 18 -10.27 -8.16 12.26
C TRP A 18 -10.44 -7.28 13.51
N VAL A 19 -9.68 -7.56 14.57
CA VAL A 19 -9.76 -6.80 15.83
C VAL A 19 -9.47 -5.32 15.62
N LEU A 20 -8.52 -4.97 14.75
CA LEU A 20 -8.20 -3.57 14.41
C LEU A 20 -9.36 -2.84 13.72
N THR A 21 -10.29 -3.55 13.07
CA THR A 21 -11.47 -2.94 12.43
C THR A 21 -12.69 -2.83 13.34
N ILE A 22 -12.69 -3.47 14.52
CA ILE A 22 -13.84 -3.46 15.43
C ILE A 22 -14.26 -2.04 15.85
N PRO A 23 -13.35 -1.12 16.25
CA PRO A 23 -13.75 0.22 16.64
C PRO A 23 -14.45 0.99 15.49
N LEU A 24 -13.94 0.81 14.27
CA LEU A 24 -14.54 1.40 13.07
C LEU A 24 -15.91 0.79 12.78
N PHE A 25 -16.06 -0.52 12.95
CA PHE A 25 -17.34 -1.21 12.78
C PHE A 25 -18.39 -0.72 13.78
N ILE A 26 -18.03 -0.60 15.05
CA ILE A 26 -18.92 -0.07 16.10
C ILE A 26 -19.34 1.37 15.78
N LEU A 27 -18.40 2.22 15.35
CA LEU A 27 -18.70 3.59 14.92
C LEU A 27 -19.71 3.61 13.75
N TYR A 28 -19.58 2.70 12.80
CA TYR A 28 -20.47 2.64 11.63
C TYR A 28 -21.85 2.08 11.96
N LEU A 29 -21.93 1.11 12.86
CA LEU A 29 -23.21 0.69 13.43
C LEU A 29 -23.89 1.84 14.16
N TRP A 30 -23.14 2.68 14.88
CA TRP A 30 -23.68 3.87 15.52
C TRP A 30 -24.20 4.90 14.50
N PHE A 31 -23.49 5.13 13.38
CA PHE A 31 -24.01 5.96 12.28
C PHE A 31 -25.30 5.40 11.67
N LEU A 32 -25.37 4.09 11.43
CA LEU A 32 -26.59 3.44 10.95
C LEU A 32 -27.75 3.59 11.93
N TYR A 33 -27.47 3.46 13.24
CA TYR A 33 -28.47 3.71 14.28
C TYR A 33 -28.97 5.16 14.27
N LEU A 34 -28.07 6.15 14.13
CA LEU A 34 -28.47 7.56 14.02
C LEU A 34 -29.31 7.82 12.77
N ALA A 35 -28.94 7.23 11.64
CA ALA A 35 -29.70 7.35 10.40
C ALA A 35 -31.09 6.71 10.52
N TRP A 36 -31.19 5.55 11.17
CA TRP A 36 -32.46 4.88 11.42
C TRP A 36 -33.39 5.69 12.34
N LYS A 37 -32.86 6.31 13.39
CA LYS A 37 -33.64 7.16 14.31
C LYS A 37 -34.00 8.53 13.74
N ARG A 38 -33.42 8.92 12.60
CA ARG A 38 -33.59 10.26 12.03
C ARG A 38 -35.04 10.58 11.67
N PRO A 39 -35.79 9.73 10.94
CA PRO A 39 -37.14 10.08 10.49
C PRO A 39 -38.18 10.14 11.62
N GLU A 40 -37.90 9.55 12.78
CA GLU A 40 -38.79 9.58 13.95
C GLU A 40 -38.79 10.94 14.67
N LYS A 41 -37.81 11.81 14.41
CA LYS A 41 -37.66 13.07 15.15
C LYS A 41 -38.52 14.16 14.53
N GLU A 42 -39.41 14.73 15.34
CA GLU A 42 -40.36 15.78 14.92
C GLU A 42 -39.67 16.99 14.27
N ILE A 43 -38.46 17.34 14.71
CA ILE A 43 -37.65 18.44 14.16
C ILE A 43 -37.33 18.33 12.67
N PHE A 44 -37.46 17.13 12.07
CA PHE A 44 -37.26 16.90 10.64
C PHE A 44 -38.56 16.74 9.84
N ASN A 45 -39.71 16.81 10.51
CA ASN A 45 -41.03 16.66 9.92
C ASN A 45 -41.95 17.84 10.31
N ILE A 46 -41.37 19.01 10.57
CA ILE A 46 -42.15 20.21 10.91
C ILE A 46 -42.73 20.80 9.62
N ASN A 47 -44.03 20.59 9.40
CA ASN A 47 -44.74 21.17 8.27
C ASN A 47 -44.65 22.71 8.28
N GLY A 48 -44.09 23.29 7.22
CA GLY A 48 -44.15 24.74 6.97
C GLY A 48 -43.03 25.59 7.58
N VAL A 49 -41.94 24.98 8.06
CA VAL A 49 -40.72 25.70 8.46
C VAL A 49 -39.60 25.39 7.46
N ASP A 50 -39.34 26.35 6.58
CA ASP A 50 -38.34 26.30 5.50
C ASP A 50 -36.97 26.86 5.95
N ASP A 51 -36.83 27.23 7.22
CA ASP A 51 -35.64 27.92 7.72
C ASP A 51 -34.62 26.96 8.34
N ASP A 52 -33.59 26.69 7.54
CA ASP A 52 -32.39 25.93 7.84
C ASP A 52 -31.66 26.42 9.13
N GLU A 53 -31.76 27.71 9.48
CA GLU A 53 -31.22 28.25 10.75
C GLU A 53 -32.06 27.85 11.95
N THR A 54 -33.38 27.79 11.81
CA THR A 54 -34.31 27.41 12.87
C THR A 54 -34.09 25.95 13.29
N ILE A 55 -33.82 25.06 12.34
CA ILE A 55 -33.50 23.64 12.62
C ILE A 55 -32.14 23.51 13.31
N LYS A 56 -31.13 24.26 12.86
CA LYS A 56 -29.81 24.31 13.52
C LYS A 56 -29.93 24.84 14.94
N ALA A 57 -30.78 25.84 15.18
CA ALA A 57 -31.04 26.39 16.50
C ALA A 57 -31.79 25.38 17.40
N ALA A 58 -32.82 24.71 16.89
CA ALA A 58 -33.53 23.63 17.60
C ALA A 58 -32.59 22.48 17.99
N TYR A 59 -31.62 22.16 17.12
CA TYR A 59 -30.57 21.19 17.41
C TYR A 59 -29.59 21.64 18.49
N ARG A 60 -29.15 22.90 18.43
CA ARG A 60 -28.29 23.47 19.48
C ARG A 60 -29.00 23.46 20.84
N GLN A 61 -30.32 23.65 20.84
CA GLN A 61 -31.14 23.61 22.05
C GLN A 61 -31.42 22.19 22.56
N SER A 62 -31.56 21.19 21.68
CA SER A 62 -31.79 19.80 22.08
C SER A 62 -30.56 19.14 22.72
N GLY A 63 -29.37 19.73 22.54
CA GLY A 63 -28.11 19.19 23.06
C GLY A 63 -27.62 17.92 22.34
N GLU A 64 -28.30 17.51 21.27
CA GLU A 64 -27.93 16.35 20.49
C GLU A 64 -26.81 16.66 19.49
N ARG A 65 -25.88 15.71 19.30
CA ARG A 65 -24.86 15.84 18.25
C ARG A 65 -25.48 15.69 16.87
N TRP A 66 -25.53 16.78 16.11
CA TRP A 66 -25.98 16.78 14.73
C TRP A 66 -24.89 16.26 13.79
N ILE A 67 -25.15 15.14 13.12
CA ILE A 67 -24.34 14.62 12.02
C ILE A 67 -25.26 14.53 10.79
N PRO A 68 -25.00 15.29 9.71
CA PRO A 68 -25.77 15.20 8.48
C PRO A 68 -25.71 13.82 7.85
N LEU A 69 -26.84 13.34 7.32
CA LEU A 69 -26.90 12.06 6.60
C LEU A 69 -25.95 12.04 5.38
N LEU A 70 -25.83 13.17 4.67
CA LEU A 70 -24.88 13.30 3.56
C LEU A 70 -23.43 13.05 4.00
N ARG A 71 -23.03 13.53 5.19
CA ARG A 71 -21.67 13.31 5.72
C ARG A 71 -21.46 11.84 6.11
N MET A 72 -22.49 11.16 6.59
CA MET A 72 -22.42 9.72 6.84
C MET A 72 -22.21 8.95 5.53
N ILE A 73 -22.96 9.28 4.46
CA ILE A 73 -22.77 8.70 3.13
C ILE A 73 -21.34 8.93 2.65
N GLN A 74 -20.82 10.15 2.72
CA GLN A 74 -19.44 10.47 2.34
C GLN A 74 -18.42 9.62 3.10
N ALA A 75 -18.59 9.46 4.41
CA ALA A 75 -17.70 8.63 5.23
C ALA A 75 -17.71 7.16 4.80
N PHE A 76 -18.89 6.60 4.50
CA PHE A 76 -19.02 5.24 3.97
C PHE A 76 -18.36 5.10 2.59
N VAL A 77 -18.62 6.03 1.67
CA VAL A 77 -18.06 5.99 0.30
C VAL A 77 -16.53 6.15 0.28
N ILE A 78 -15.97 7.04 1.10
CA ILE A 78 -14.52 7.21 1.22
C ILE A 78 -13.89 5.91 1.74
N THR A 79 -14.51 5.31 2.75
CA THR A 79 -13.98 4.10 3.39
C THR A 79 -14.13 2.88 2.49
N GLU A 80 -15.22 2.78 1.74
CA GLU A 80 -15.36 1.84 0.63
C GLU A 80 -14.19 1.96 -0.36
N GLY A 81 -13.82 3.18 -0.76
CA GLY A 81 -12.67 3.39 -1.65
C GLY A 81 -11.34 2.89 -1.09
N ILE A 82 -11.11 3.04 0.21
CA ILE A 82 -9.94 2.47 0.89
C ILE A 82 -9.98 0.93 0.80
N TRP A 83 -11.12 0.32 1.11
CA TRP A 83 -11.29 -1.14 1.04
C TRP A 83 -11.17 -1.69 -0.37
N LEU A 84 -11.70 -1.00 -1.38
CA LEU A 84 -11.52 -1.34 -2.81
C LEU A 84 -10.06 -1.23 -3.26
N THR A 85 -9.30 -0.27 -2.71
CA THR A 85 -7.86 -0.15 -2.96
C THR A 85 -7.09 -1.33 -2.38
N LEU A 86 -7.39 -1.72 -1.13
CA LEU A 86 -6.83 -2.92 -0.50
C LEU A 86 -7.21 -4.20 -1.27
N LEU A 87 -8.47 -4.30 -1.67
CA LEU A 87 -8.98 -5.40 -2.48
C LEU A 87 -8.20 -5.54 -3.79
N SER A 88 -8.08 -4.44 -4.53
CA SER A 88 -7.32 -4.37 -5.78
C SER A 88 -5.84 -4.71 -5.57
N TYR A 89 -5.24 -4.28 -4.46
CA TYR A 89 -3.88 -4.63 -4.10
C TYR A 89 -3.70 -6.14 -3.94
N PHE A 90 -4.57 -6.81 -3.17
CA PHE A 90 -4.48 -8.25 -2.93
C PHE A 90 -4.85 -9.08 -4.17
N TRP A 91 -5.76 -8.60 -5.03
CA TRP A 91 -6.16 -9.33 -6.23
C TRP A 91 -5.24 -9.13 -7.44
N ILE A 92 -4.66 -7.93 -7.60
CA ILE A 92 -3.93 -7.55 -8.81
C ILE A 92 -2.44 -7.44 -8.53
N PHE A 93 -2.05 -6.54 -7.63
CA PHE A 93 -0.64 -6.23 -7.40
C PHE A 93 0.09 -7.43 -6.81
N PHE A 94 -0.48 -8.06 -5.78
CA PHE A 94 0.18 -9.15 -5.07
C PHE A 94 0.43 -10.38 -5.97
N PRO A 95 -0.55 -10.91 -6.74
CA PRO A 95 -0.30 -12.05 -7.62
C PRO A 95 0.66 -11.71 -8.75
N ARG A 96 0.56 -10.51 -9.34
CA ARG A 96 1.49 -10.07 -10.40
C ARG A 96 2.92 -9.95 -9.89
N ARG A 97 3.12 -9.37 -8.70
CA ARG A 97 4.43 -9.32 -8.04
C ARG A 97 4.97 -10.72 -7.79
N ARG A 98 4.16 -11.63 -7.25
CA ARG A 98 4.58 -13.01 -7.00
C ARG A 98 5.00 -13.72 -8.28
N ASN A 99 4.21 -13.60 -9.35
CA ASN A 99 4.55 -14.22 -10.64
C ASN A 99 5.86 -13.67 -11.20
N LEU A 100 6.10 -12.36 -11.10
CA LEU A 100 7.37 -11.77 -11.51
C LEU A 100 8.54 -12.34 -10.71
N MET A 101 8.42 -12.43 -9.38
CA MET A 101 9.48 -13.01 -8.54
C MET A 101 9.72 -14.50 -8.83
N LYS A 102 8.66 -15.25 -9.13
CA LYS A 102 8.79 -16.64 -9.57
C LYS A 102 9.54 -16.77 -10.90
N SER A 103 9.27 -15.89 -11.87
CA SER A 103 10.02 -15.88 -13.14
C SER A 103 11.52 -15.66 -12.94
N TYR A 104 11.94 -14.93 -11.91
CA TYR A 104 13.37 -14.84 -11.59
C TYR A 104 13.98 -16.17 -11.16
N LEU A 105 13.22 -16.99 -10.43
CA LEU A 105 13.71 -18.30 -9.96
C LEU A 105 13.63 -19.37 -11.05
N THR A 106 12.67 -19.28 -11.97
CA THR A 106 12.49 -20.28 -13.03
C THR A 106 13.28 -19.97 -14.30
N ASP A 107 13.27 -18.70 -14.71
CA ASP A 107 13.80 -18.28 -16.01
C ASP A 107 15.08 -17.45 -15.86
N GLY A 108 15.42 -17.04 -14.63
CA GLY A 108 16.55 -16.16 -14.38
C GLY A 108 17.90 -16.83 -14.60
N GLU A 109 18.75 -16.17 -15.37
CA GLU A 109 20.18 -16.48 -15.48
C GLU A 109 20.87 -16.11 -14.16
N GLN A 110 21.63 -17.07 -13.62
CA GLN A 110 22.45 -16.85 -12.43
C GLN A 110 23.79 -16.26 -12.84
N ILE A 111 24.17 -15.18 -12.17
CA ILE A 111 25.47 -14.54 -12.37
C ILE A 111 26.18 -14.49 -11.02
N GLU A 112 27.30 -15.19 -10.95
CA GLU A 112 28.17 -15.25 -9.79
C GLU A 112 29.11 -14.04 -9.74
N GLY A 113 29.65 -13.72 -8.56
CA GLY A 113 30.60 -12.62 -8.41
C GLY A 113 29.99 -11.23 -8.39
N GLY A 114 28.67 -11.12 -8.20
CA GLY A 114 27.99 -9.83 -8.03
C GLY A 114 28.41 -9.13 -6.75
N TYR A 115 28.42 -7.80 -6.76
CA TYR A 115 28.72 -7.00 -5.57
C TYR A 115 27.49 -6.22 -5.13
N ILE A 116 27.15 -6.29 -3.85
CA ILE A 116 26.03 -5.57 -3.25
C ILE A 116 26.59 -4.56 -2.26
N ALA A 117 26.61 -3.29 -2.66
CA ALA A 117 27.01 -2.17 -1.82
C ALA A 117 25.80 -1.66 -1.03
N TYR A 118 25.96 -1.50 0.27
CA TYR A 118 25.00 -0.76 1.08
C TYR A 118 25.50 0.67 1.24
N GLU A 119 24.76 1.67 0.74
CA GLU A 119 25.03 3.06 1.10
C GLU A 119 24.29 3.35 2.42
N PRO A 120 25.01 3.54 3.54
CA PRO A 120 24.39 4.04 4.76
C PRO A 120 23.72 5.37 4.42
N ASN A 121 22.48 5.54 4.89
CA ASN A 121 21.68 6.73 4.60
C ASN A 121 22.44 8.01 5.01
N THR A 122 23.10 8.67 4.08
CA THR A 122 23.29 10.12 4.16
C THR A 122 21.95 10.73 3.75
N CYS A 123 20.99 10.73 4.68
CA CYS A 123 19.79 11.54 4.55
C CYS A 123 20.20 13.02 4.60
N GLY A 124 20.71 13.55 3.49
CA GLY A 124 20.77 14.99 3.25
C GLY A 124 19.38 15.47 2.89
N ASN A 125 18.71 16.17 3.81
CA ASN A 125 17.62 17.14 3.64
C ASN A 125 16.53 16.92 2.55
N PHE A 126 16.28 15.68 2.13
CA PHE A 126 15.23 15.32 1.16
C PHE A 126 14.23 14.33 1.78
N ALA A 127 13.78 14.64 2.99
CA ALA A 127 12.73 13.92 3.70
C ALA A 127 11.34 14.07 3.05
N ASP A 128 11.17 14.93 2.04
CA ASP A 128 9.84 15.35 1.60
C ASP A 128 9.19 14.50 0.50
N ASN A 129 9.88 13.50 -0.07
CA ASN A 129 9.29 12.64 -1.13
C ASN A 129 9.45 11.13 -0.92
N CYS A 130 9.97 10.66 0.22
CA CYS A 130 9.88 9.25 0.61
C CYS A 130 8.51 8.90 1.24
N GLY A 131 7.46 9.56 0.74
CA GLY A 131 6.08 9.34 1.14
C GLY A 131 5.53 8.06 0.50
N ILE A 132 5.02 7.18 1.36
CA ILE A 132 4.24 5.97 1.06
C ILE A 132 5.09 4.72 0.75
N GLY A 133 5.75 4.21 1.80
CA GLY A 133 5.92 2.77 2.00
C GLY A 133 7.28 2.16 1.68
N GLU A 134 8.35 2.94 1.67
CA GLU A 134 9.70 2.37 1.77
C GLU A 134 10.00 2.03 3.23
N MET A 135 10.02 0.73 3.50
CA MET A 135 10.75 0.18 4.64
C MET A 135 12.11 0.84 4.68
N VAL A 136 12.42 1.45 5.83
CA VAL A 136 13.71 2.00 6.18
C VAL A 136 14.75 0.87 6.09
N THR A 137 15.43 0.77 4.95
CA THR A 137 16.77 0.21 4.79
C THR A 137 17.46 1.04 3.71
N GLY A 138 18.73 1.37 3.92
CA GLY A 138 19.51 2.27 3.08
C GLY A 138 19.49 1.92 1.60
N LYS A 139 19.93 2.88 0.76
CA LYS A 139 20.02 2.66 -0.69
C LYS A 139 21.08 1.60 -0.96
N ALA A 140 20.65 0.39 -1.27
CA ALA A 140 21.55 -0.67 -1.70
C ALA A 140 21.66 -0.70 -3.22
N TYR A 141 22.87 -0.92 -3.72
CA TYR A 141 23.15 -1.05 -5.14
C TYR A 141 23.83 -2.39 -5.43
N ALA A 142 23.34 -3.10 -6.44
CA ALA A 142 24.06 -4.20 -7.05
C ALA A 142 24.93 -3.63 -8.17
N GLU A 143 26.20 -3.99 -8.16
CA GLU A 143 27.11 -3.86 -9.28
C GLU A 143 27.39 -5.25 -9.84
N LEU A 144 27.20 -5.38 -11.15
CA LEU A 144 27.31 -6.63 -11.88
C LEU A 144 28.21 -6.43 -13.09
N GLU A 145 29.20 -7.28 -13.26
CA GLU A 145 29.93 -7.38 -14.54
C GLU A 145 29.18 -8.41 -15.41
N TYR A 146 28.62 -7.95 -16.52
CA TYR A 146 27.90 -8.78 -17.48
C TYR A 146 28.57 -8.66 -18.85
N THR A 147 28.99 -9.79 -19.40
CA THR A 147 29.60 -9.85 -20.73
C THR A 147 28.65 -10.58 -21.65
N LEU A 148 28.12 -9.89 -22.65
CA LEU A 148 27.41 -10.57 -23.74
C LEU A 148 28.43 -11.35 -24.58
N PRO A 149 28.04 -12.51 -25.17
CA PRO A 149 28.97 -13.39 -25.89
C PRO A 149 29.78 -12.76 -27.04
N ASN A 150 29.40 -11.57 -27.53
CA ASN A 150 30.01 -10.89 -28.67
C ASN A 150 30.25 -9.39 -28.47
N ASP A 151 30.12 -8.87 -27.25
CA ASP A 151 30.18 -7.44 -26.94
C ASP A 151 31.17 -7.15 -25.80
N PRO A 152 31.69 -5.91 -25.69
CA PRO A 152 32.55 -5.53 -24.58
C PRO A 152 31.85 -5.74 -23.24
N SER A 153 32.60 -6.22 -22.23
CA SER A 153 32.09 -6.40 -20.86
C SER A 153 31.47 -5.10 -20.34
N TRP A 154 30.20 -5.13 -19.96
CA TRP A 154 29.51 -3.99 -19.38
C TRP A 154 29.36 -4.17 -17.87
N MET A 155 29.43 -3.06 -17.15
CA MET A 155 29.09 -3.06 -15.73
C MET A 155 27.69 -2.49 -15.56
N VAL A 156 26.77 -3.27 -15.00
CA VAL A 156 25.43 -2.80 -14.64
C VAL A 156 25.44 -2.39 -13.18
N LYS A 157 25.16 -1.11 -12.92
CA LYS A 157 24.89 -0.58 -11.57
C LYS A 157 23.41 -0.35 -11.40
N LYS A 158 22.81 -0.98 -10.39
CA LYS A 158 21.36 -0.93 -10.18
C LYS A 158 21.00 -0.80 -8.71
N GLY A 159 20.02 0.04 -8.41
CA GLY A 159 19.38 0.06 -7.11
C GLY A 159 18.56 -1.22 -6.90
N ILE A 160 18.86 -1.96 -5.85
CA ILE A 160 18.21 -3.23 -5.52
C ILE A 160 17.55 -3.15 -4.15
N ARG A 161 16.53 -3.98 -3.94
CA ARG A 161 15.98 -4.15 -2.60
C ARG A 161 16.80 -5.21 -1.88
N VAL A 162 17.30 -4.86 -0.71
CA VAL A 162 18.06 -5.75 0.15
C VAL A 162 17.26 -6.01 1.41
N GLN A 163 17.01 -7.29 1.73
CA GLN A 163 16.31 -7.70 2.94
C GLN A 163 17.27 -8.06 4.08
N LYS A 164 18.46 -8.55 3.73
CA LYS A 164 19.56 -8.80 4.68
C LYS A 164 20.51 -7.60 4.69
N GLU A 165 20.55 -6.86 5.79
CA GLU A 165 21.44 -5.70 5.92
C GLU A 165 22.92 -6.09 5.76
N GLY A 166 23.73 -5.15 5.24
CA GLY A 166 25.17 -5.30 5.06
C GLY A 166 25.62 -5.42 3.60
N THR A 167 26.88 -5.06 3.37
CA THR A 167 27.55 -5.18 2.08
C THR A 167 27.93 -6.64 1.82
N ARG A 168 27.63 -7.17 0.63
CA ARG A 168 27.93 -8.56 0.25
C ARG A 168 28.84 -8.58 -0.97
N THR A 169 29.98 -9.24 -0.86
CA THR A 169 30.87 -9.58 -1.99
C THR A 169 30.52 -10.97 -2.51
N ASP A 170 30.71 -11.19 -3.81
CA ASP A 170 30.46 -12.47 -4.48
C ASP A 170 29.02 -13.00 -4.33
N ALA A 171 28.05 -12.08 -4.29
CA ALA A 171 26.64 -12.42 -4.22
C ALA A 171 26.13 -12.95 -5.56
N THR A 172 25.37 -14.04 -5.53
CA THR A 172 24.65 -14.54 -6.71
C THR A 172 23.50 -13.61 -7.06
N LEU A 173 23.50 -13.10 -8.28
CA LEU A 173 22.43 -12.28 -8.83
C LEU A 173 21.61 -13.09 -9.84
N LEU A 174 20.29 -12.90 -9.80
CA LEU A 174 19.35 -13.43 -10.78
C LEU A 174 18.98 -12.34 -11.77
N MET A 175 19.09 -12.64 -13.06
CA MET A 175 18.78 -11.74 -14.15
C MET A 175 17.82 -12.40 -15.12
N LEU A 176 16.72 -11.74 -15.47
CA LEU A 176 15.80 -12.27 -16.47
C LEU A 176 16.45 -12.27 -17.87
N PRO A 177 16.14 -13.28 -18.72
CA PRO A 177 16.71 -13.39 -20.06
C PRO A 177 16.47 -12.12 -20.88
N HIS A 178 17.52 -11.69 -21.59
CA HIS A 178 17.52 -10.48 -22.43
C HIS A 178 17.19 -9.18 -21.67
N LYS A 179 17.32 -9.16 -20.33
CA LYS A 179 17.08 -7.97 -19.51
C LYS A 179 18.24 -7.73 -18.55
N PRO A 180 19.35 -7.13 -19.02
CA PRO A 180 20.55 -6.90 -18.20
C PRO A 180 20.27 -6.01 -16.97
N LEU A 181 19.33 -5.07 -17.10
CA LEU A 181 18.92 -4.18 -16.02
C LEU A 181 17.98 -4.84 -15.01
N SER A 182 17.66 -6.12 -15.17
CA SER A 182 16.72 -6.81 -14.29
C SER A 182 17.38 -7.47 -13.08
N ALA A 183 18.71 -7.49 -12.97
CA ALA A 183 19.46 -8.15 -11.89
C ALA A 183 18.88 -7.87 -10.47
N GLN A 184 18.73 -8.93 -9.68
CA GLN A 184 18.31 -8.91 -8.26
C GLN A 184 19.10 -9.96 -7.46
N PRO A 185 19.37 -9.76 -6.16
CA PRO A 185 20.04 -10.78 -5.34
C PRO A 185 19.20 -12.04 -5.19
N MET A 186 19.80 -13.21 -5.43
CA MET A 186 19.12 -14.51 -5.34
C MET A 186 18.49 -14.73 -3.97
N ASP A 187 19.28 -14.59 -2.90
CA ASP A 187 18.84 -14.69 -1.50
C ASP A 187 17.58 -13.87 -1.21
N ASP A 188 17.51 -12.64 -1.73
CA ASP A 188 16.40 -11.72 -1.46
C ASP A 188 15.15 -12.11 -2.25
N VAL A 189 15.31 -12.61 -3.49
CA VAL A 189 14.21 -13.14 -4.30
C VAL A 189 13.65 -14.43 -3.68
N GLU A 190 14.51 -15.35 -3.26
CA GLU A 190 14.10 -16.59 -2.58
C GLU A 190 13.38 -16.30 -1.27
N LEU A 191 13.87 -15.33 -0.50
CA LEU A 191 13.21 -14.89 0.72
C LEU A 191 11.82 -14.27 0.42
N ASP A 192 11.70 -13.48 -0.64
CA ASP A 192 10.42 -12.92 -1.07
C ASP A 192 9.43 -13.99 -1.54
N VAL A 193 9.88 -14.98 -2.31
CA VAL A 193 9.04 -16.08 -2.80
C VAL A 193 8.62 -16.99 -1.65
N SER A 194 9.54 -17.39 -0.77
CA SER A 194 9.23 -18.22 0.39
C SER A 194 8.25 -17.54 1.36
N ARG A 195 8.39 -16.24 1.61
CA ARG A 195 7.42 -15.45 2.38
C ARG A 195 6.07 -15.37 1.68
N SER A 196 6.07 -15.18 0.36
CA SER A 196 4.84 -15.09 -0.44
C SER A 196 4.09 -16.41 -0.49
N ASP A 197 4.79 -17.53 -0.56
CA ASP A 197 4.19 -18.87 -0.60
C ASP A 197 3.55 -19.23 0.75
N LYS A 198 4.24 -18.94 1.85
CA LYS A 198 3.69 -19.09 3.21
C LYS A 198 2.45 -18.21 3.44
N ARG A 199 2.43 -16.99 2.89
CA ARG A 199 1.31 -16.03 3.03
C ARG A 199 0.22 -16.16 1.96
N ALA A 200 0.36 -17.05 0.98
CA ALA A 200 -0.60 -17.20 -0.10
C ALA A 200 -2.05 -17.48 0.39
N PRO A 201 -2.32 -18.42 1.32
CA PRO A 201 -3.68 -18.66 1.79
C PRO A 201 -4.29 -17.44 2.51
N SER A 202 -3.49 -16.66 3.25
CA SER A 202 -4.00 -15.48 3.96
C SER A 202 -4.40 -14.34 3.02
N THR A 203 -3.72 -14.18 1.88
CA THR A 203 -4.08 -13.13 0.91
C THR A 203 -5.51 -13.24 0.35
N LYS A 204 -6.01 -14.47 0.16
CA LYS A 204 -7.40 -14.69 -0.25
C LYS A 204 -8.38 -14.23 0.81
N TRP A 205 -8.09 -14.51 2.08
CA TRP A 205 -8.91 -14.06 3.20
C TRP A 205 -8.89 -12.55 3.38
N PHE A 206 -7.74 -11.90 3.21
CA PHE A 206 -7.65 -10.43 3.23
C PHE A 206 -8.42 -9.80 2.06
N ALA A 207 -8.37 -10.39 0.87
CA ALA A 207 -9.16 -9.94 -0.27
C ALA A 207 -10.67 -10.11 0.01
N LEU A 208 -11.10 -11.31 0.44
CA LEU A 208 -12.50 -11.57 0.77
C LEU A 208 -13.02 -10.60 1.85
N PHE A 209 -12.24 -10.39 2.91
CA PHE A 209 -12.61 -9.47 3.97
C PHE A 209 -12.70 -8.02 3.48
N SER A 210 -11.75 -7.58 2.64
CA SER A 210 -11.79 -6.24 2.04
C SER A 210 -13.03 -6.06 1.15
N LEU A 211 -13.43 -7.11 0.43
CA LEU A 211 -14.66 -7.12 -0.35
C LEU A 211 -15.89 -7.03 0.54
N LEU A 212 -15.99 -7.82 1.62
CA LEU A 212 -17.10 -7.77 2.56
C LEU A 212 -17.25 -6.38 3.20
N TRP A 213 -16.13 -5.73 3.54
CA TRP A 213 -16.14 -4.36 4.05
C TRP A 213 -16.55 -3.32 3.02
N ALA A 214 -16.09 -3.45 1.77
CA ALA A 214 -16.54 -2.57 0.69
C ALA A 214 -18.05 -2.70 0.48
N LEU A 215 -18.57 -3.93 0.43
CA LEU A 215 -20.00 -4.21 0.30
C LEU A 215 -20.81 -3.69 1.50
N PHE A 216 -20.28 -3.83 2.72
CA PHE A 216 -20.90 -3.28 3.92
C PHE A 216 -20.98 -1.75 3.87
N CYS A 217 -19.90 -1.07 3.46
CA CYS A 217 -19.89 0.39 3.32
C CYS A 217 -20.87 0.85 2.23
N PHE A 218 -20.87 0.19 1.07
CA PHE A 218 -21.81 0.46 -0.01
C PHE A 218 -23.27 0.29 0.44
N GLY A 219 -23.58 -0.84 1.06
CA GLY A 219 -24.92 -1.14 1.58
C GLY A 219 -25.35 -0.15 2.67
N SER A 220 -24.40 0.30 3.50
CA SER A 220 -24.64 1.32 4.54
C SER A 220 -24.92 2.69 3.93
N ALA A 221 -24.12 3.13 2.95
CA ALA A 221 -24.37 4.37 2.21
C ALA A 221 -25.73 4.34 1.51
N TRP A 222 -26.07 3.21 0.87
CA TRP A 222 -27.37 3.00 0.24
C TRP A 222 -28.52 3.07 1.25
N TYR A 223 -28.36 2.45 2.41
CA TYR A 223 -29.34 2.49 3.50
C TYR A 223 -29.56 3.93 3.99
N VAL A 224 -28.49 4.69 4.24
CA VAL A 224 -28.59 6.09 4.69
C VAL A 224 -29.29 6.94 3.62
N TYR A 225 -28.96 6.76 2.35
CA TYR A 225 -29.67 7.43 1.25
C TYR A 225 -31.16 7.09 1.22
N ARG A 226 -31.54 5.85 1.53
CA ARG A 226 -32.95 5.47 1.67
C ARG A 226 -33.62 6.16 2.86
N GLN A 227 -32.90 6.40 3.96
CA GLN A 227 -33.45 7.13 5.11
C GLN A 227 -33.74 8.60 4.78
N MET A 228 -32.94 9.22 3.91
CA MET A 228 -33.17 10.60 3.46
C MET A 228 -34.52 10.80 2.76
N LYS A 229 -35.10 9.76 2.14
CA LYS A 229 -36.43 9.83 1.50
C LYS A 229 -37.58 10.03 2.47
N TYR A 230 -37.39 9.70 3.73
CA TYR A 230 -38.43 9.80 4.76
C TYR A 230 -38.39 11.13 5.51
N ILE A 231 -37.51 12.04 5.09
CA ILE A 231 -37.34 13.38 5.66
C ILE A 231 -37.88 14.38 4.63
N ASP A 232 -38.54 15.43 5.10
CA ASP A 232 -39.12 16.45 4.22
C ASP A 232 -38.01 17.20 3.45
N GLU A 233 -38.07 17.13 2.12
CA GLU A 233 -37.08 17.73 1.21
C GLU A 233 -37.03 19.25 1.33
N ASN A 234 -38.12 19.90 1.79
CA ASN A 234 -38.20 21.35 1.94
C ASN A 234 -37.47 21.86 3.20
N ILE A 235 -37.07 20.98 4.11
CA ILE A 235 -36.59 21.38 5.44
C ILE A 235 -35.05 21.51 5.47
N VAL A 236 -34.30 20.84 4.59
CA VAL A 236 -32.83 20.77 4.68
C VAL A 236 -32.15 20.72 3.29
N GLU A 237 -32.30 21.78 2.50
CA GLU A 237 -31.79 21.85 1.11
C GLU A 237 -30.27 21.63 0.98
N ASP A 238 -29.47 22.08 1.97
CA ASP A 238 -28.01 22.08 1.86
C ASP A 238 -27.33 20.82 2.42
N PHE A 239 -27.90 20.18 3.44
CA PHE A 239 -27.23 19.10 4.18
C PHE A 239 -27.86 17.72 4.00
N GLU A 240 -29.12 17.64 3.57
CA GLU A 240 -29.81 16.39 3.31
C GLU A 240 -30.35 16.34 1.86
N ASN A 241 -29.64 17.00 0.95
CA ASN A 241 -29.94 16.98 -0.47
C ASN A 241 -29.78 15.57 -1.08
N MET A 242 -30.90 14.96 -1.44
CA MET A 242 -30.93 13.64 -2.06
C MET A 242 -30.21 13.57 -3.40
N ASN A 243 -30.29 14.62 -4.23
CA ASN A 243 -29.60 14.66 -5.52
C ASN A 243 -28.08 14.66 -5.32
N HIS A 244 -27.59 15.35 -4.29
CA HIS A 244 -26.17 15.33 -3.95
C HIS A 244 -25.76 13.95 -3.39
N ALA A 245 -26.55 13.37 -2.50
CA ALA A 245 -26.29 12.02 -1.96
C ALA A 245 -26.23 10.96 -3.07
N TRP A 246 -27.13 11.01 -4.04
CA TRP A 246 -27.11 10.12 -5.20
C TRP A 246 -25.85 10.29 -6.05
N LYS A 247 -25.37 11.53 -6.25
CA LYS A 247 -24.08 11.76 -6.94
C LYS A 247 -22.92 11.11 -6.19
N TRP A 248 -22.89 11.15 -4.86
CA TRP A 248 -21.86 10.48 -4.07
C TRP A 248 -21.92 8.95 -4.20
N ILE A 249 -23.11 8.36 -4.25
CA ILE A 249 -23.25 6.91 -4.45
C ILE A 249 -22.86 6.54 -5.89
N LEU A 250 -23.42 7.21 -6.90
CA LEU A 250 -23.18 6.87 -8.29
C LEU A 250 -21.72 7.15 -8.71
N TRP A 251 -21.25 8.39 -8.51
CA TRP A 251 -19.92 8.80 -8.94
C TRP A 251 -18.85 8.46 -7.94
N GLY A 252 -19.13 8.46 -6.65
CA GLY A 252 -18.17 8.09 -5.62
C GLY A 252 -18.06 6.56 -5.51
N ALA A 253 -19.11 5.88 -5.08
CA ALA A 253 -19.05 4.45 -4.80
C ALA A 253 -19.02 3.55 -6.05
N CYS A 254 -19.89 3.79 -7.03
CA CYS A 254 -20.02 2.87 -8.16
C CYS A 254 -18.96 3.07 -9.26
N VAL A 255 -18.50 4.31 -9.48
CA VAL A 255 -17.61 4.65 -10.60
C VAL A 255 -16.24 5.10 -10.12
N GLY A 256 -16.18 6.18 -9.34
CA GLY A 256 -14.94 6.87 -8.99
C GLY A 256 -14.02 6.04 -8.11
N ALA A 257 -14.52 5.50 -7.00
CA ALA A 257 -13.72 4.71 -6.06
C ALA A 257 -13.19 3.40 -6.69
N PRO A 258 -13.98 2.59 -7.42
CA PRO A 258 -13.47 1.42 -8.14
C PRO A 258 -12.42 1.78 -9.20
N LEU A 259 -12.67 2.81 -10.01
CA LEU A 259 -11.71 3.24 -11.03
C LEU A 259 -10.42 3.76 -10.42
N ALA A 260 -10.49 4.59 -9.38
CA ALA A 260 -9.32 5.13 -8.69
C ALA A 260 -8.51 4.03 -8.00
N ALA A 261 -9.20 3.08 -7.33
CA ALA A 261 -8.56 1.92 -6.71
C ALA A 261 -7.84 1.05 -7.76
N PHE A 262 -8.50 0.74 -8.87
CA PHE A 262 -7.90 -0.08 -9.93
C PHE A 262 -6.74 0.64 -10.63
N ALA A 263 -6.93 1.91 -11.02
CA ALA A 263 -5.92 2.71 -11.70
C ALA A 263 -4.67 2.93 -10.83
N SER A 264 -4.85 3.30 -9.56
CA SER A 264 -3.72 3.51 -8.64
C SER A 264 -2.90 2.24 -8.44
N ILE A 265 -3.55 1.07 -8.35
CA ILE A 265 -2.87 -0.21 -8.20
C ILE A 265 -2.18 -0.65 -9.49
N ILE A 266 -2.76 -0.40 -10.67
CA ILE A 266 -2.09 -0.64 -11.95
C ILE A 266 -0.88 0.26 -12.12
N LEU A 267 -1.00 1.55 -11.82
CA LEU A 267 0.11 2.49 -11.89
C LEU A 267 1.23 2.05 -10.95
N ARG A 268 0.89 1.69 -9.70
CA ARG A 268 1.83 1.15 -8.72
C ARG A 268 2.53 -0.10 -9.23
N TRP A 269 1.79 -1.03 -9.84
CA TRP A 269 2.38 -2.21 -10.49
C TRP A 269 3.32 -1.83 -11.63
N GLY A 270 2.92 -0.88 -12.49
CA GLY A 270 3.73 -0.37 -13.59
C GLY A 270 5.05 0.23 -13.11
N PHE A 271 5.01 1.09 -12.09
CA PHE A 271 6.21 1.67 -11.48
C PHE A 271 7.11 0.60 -10.88
N PHE A 272 6.54 -0.34 -10.12
CA PHE A 272 7.29 -1.44 -9.52
C PHE A 272 7.96 -2.33 -10.59
N ARG A 273 7.20 -2.75 -11.61
CA ARG A 273 7.71 -3.56 -12.72
C ARG A 273 8.82 -2.83 -13.47
N ASN A 274 8.63 -1.55 -13.77
CA ASN A 274 9.64 -0.75 -14.47
C ASN A 274 10.91 -0.57 -13.63
N TRP A 275 10.76 -0.32 -12.33
CA TRP A 275 11.89 -0.26 -11.40
C TRP A 275 12.66 -1.58 -11.34
N ILE A 276 11.95 -2.71 -11.24
CA ILE A 276 12.59 -4.03 -11.19
C ILE A 276 13.26 -4.41 -12.52
N LEU A 277 12.65 -4.11 -13.66
CA LEU A 277 13.11 -4.64 -14.95
C LEU A 277 14.08 -3.71 -15.68
N ASN A 278 13.90 -2.39 -15.57
CA ASN A 278 14.48 -1.43 -16.49
C ASN A 278 15.29 -0.33 -15.80
N ARG A 279 15.19 -0.15 -14.48
CA ARG A 279 15.98 0.88 -13.78
C ARG A 279 17.38 0.34 -13.45
N GLY A 280 18.38 1.08 -13.91
CA GLY A 280 19.80 0.83 -13.68
C GLY A 280 20.61 1.74 -14.60
N LYS A 281 21.94 1.73 -14.44
CA LYS A 281 22.88 2.37 -15.34
C LYS A 281 23.81 1.31 -15.90
N VAL A 282 23.97 1.31 -17.21
CA VAL A 282 25.05 0.57 -17.87
C VAL A 282 26.26 1.49 -17.89
N LEU A 283 27.35 1.05 -17.29
CA LEU A 283 28.62 1.75 -17.28
C LEU A 283 29.55 1.06 -18.28
N GLN A 284 30.07 1.84 -19.24
CA GLN A 284 31.13 1.38 -20.12
C GLN A 284 32.44 1.30 -19.34
N ARG A 285 33.22 0.26 -19.64
CA ARG A 285 34.50 -0.03 -18.99
C ARG A 285 35.58 0.90 -19.55
N ASP A 286 35.70 2.10 -18.99
CA ASP A 286 36.93 2.89 -19.16
C ASP A 286 38.02 2.31 -18.24
N GLY A 287 39.10 1.82 -18.87
CA GLY A 287 40.13 1.00 -18.25
C GLY A 287 40.75 1.54 -16.96
N ASP A 288 40.97 0.64 -16.00
CA ASP A 288 41.79 0.72 -14.78
C ASP A 288 41.51 1.79 -13.71
N SER A 289 40.88 2.91 -14.06
CA SER A 289 40.63 4.03 -13.14
C SER A 289 39.44 3.76 -12.21
N TYR A 290 38.38 3.11 -12.73
CA TYR A 290 37.19 2.81 -11.92
C TYR A 290 37.42 1.69 -10.89
N ARG A 291 38.15 0.63 -11.26
CA ARG A 291 38.45 -0.53 -10.38
C ARG A 291 39.26 -0.12 -9.15
N LYS A 292 40.13 0.90 -9.26
CA LYS A 292 40.88 1.47 -8.14
C LYS A 292 40.02 2.38 -7.24
N SER A 293 39.13 3.20 -7.81
CA SER A 293 38.26 4.09 -7.04
C SER A 293 37.20 3.33 -6.23
N SER A 294 36.59 2.31 -6.86
CA SER A 294 35.60 1.41 -6.27
C SER A 294 36.21 0.67 -5.06
N LYS A 295 37.32 -0.07 -5.24
CA LYS A 295 38.03 -0.74 -4.14
C LYS A 295 38.52 0.19 -3.02
N LYS A 296 38.94 1.42 -3.35
CA LYS A 296 39.44 2.40 -2.35
C LYS A 296 38.30 2.95 -1.48
N ASN A 297 37.16 3.30 -2.07
CA ASN A 297 35.98 3.72 -1.28
C ASN A 297 35.46 2.58 -0.39
N TYR A 298 35.54 1.32 -0.84
CA TYR A 298 35.07 0.18 -0.05
C TYR A 298 35.97 -0.19 1.14
N ARG A 299 37.29 -0.11 0.98
CA ARG A 299 38.21 -0.35 2.10
C ARG A 299 37.97 0.66 3.22
N ASN A 300 37.70 1.91 2.85
CA ASN A 300 37.37 2.97 3.80
C ASN A 300 36.00 2.75 4.48
N GLN A 301 35.00 2.20 3.79
CA GLN A 301 33.69 1.88 4.39
C GLN A 301 33.74 0.66 5.32
N GLN A 302 34.47 -0.40 4.96
CA GLN A 302 34.65 -1.56 5.86
C GLN A 302 35.44 -1.18 7.13
N SER A 303 36.45 -0.32 7.01
CA SER A 303 37.18 0.20 8.17
C SER A 303 36.31 1.08 9.08
N ALA A 304 35.37 1.84 8.52
CA ALA A 304 34.44 2.66 9.30
C ALA A 304 33.42 1.80 10.05
N VAL A 305 32.85 0.77 9.41
CA VAL A 305 31.88 -0.13 10.06
C VAL A 305 32.56 -1.04 11.10
N GLY A 306 33.78 -1.52 10.85
CA GLY A 306 34.53 -2.31 11.83
C GLY A 306 34.94 -1.54 13.09
N SER A 307 35.18 -0.23 12.98
CA SER A 307 35.56 0.63 14.11
C SER A 307 34.43 0.84 15.13
N ASP A 308 33.17 0.74 14.72
CA ASP A 308 32.02 0.95 15.60
C ASP A 308 31.68 -0.29 16.43
N TYR A 309 32.11 -1.49 16.01
CA TYR A 309 31.91 -2.74 16.77
C TYR A 309 33.00 -3.01 17.82
N GLU A 310 34.13 -2.30 17.79
CA GLU A 310 35.19 -2.42 18.80
C GLU A 310 35.02 -1.44 19.99
N MET A 311 34.00 -0.58 19.97
CA MET A 311 33.69 0.39 21.03
C MET A 311 32.42 0.09 21.84
N MET A 312 31.83 -1.12 21.73
CA MET A 312 30.73 -1.57 22.59
C MET A 312 31.12 -2.72 23.52
#